data_AF-A0A378XHQ4-F1
#
_entry.id   AF-A0A378XHQ4-F1
#
_cell.length_a   1.000
_cell.length_b   1.000
_cell.length_c   1.000
_cell.angle_alpha   90.00
_cell.angle_beta   90.00
_cell.angle_gamma   90.00
#
_symmetry.space_group_name_H-M   'P 1'
#
loop_
_entity.id
_entity.type
_entity.pdbx_description
1 polymer ?
#
loop_
_entity_poly.entity_id
_entity_poly.type
_entity_poly.pdbx_seq_one_letter_code
_entity_poly.pdbx_strand_id
1 'polypeptide(L)'
;MGGVALGLLVAVVLALVIYGVFSALEGAPQSIFMIIMQSLACVLTVQMVYWMHKNARNMKSAIEAEMLKSRENYAWWGALVVILVAIVREGSEIVVFLSAQIMALSSDNIGAFSLEVLVGVIASFVTFYLFILTGRVVSWKKFFSVTGFLLLFLGLSLLMRAVEDIVNLLVESDCVELLPAWTCSELWNSSDILSTSGFVGNLAGSFFAYRDQPTLLNVIVFVLFWLIIAFIFQRSNRYEAQTVKTA
;
A
#
# COMPACT_ATOMS: atom_id res chain seq x y z
N MET A 1 -9.12 -17.66 -18.68
CA MET A 1 -10.26 -17.11 -17.93
C MET A 1 -10.58 -17.87 -16.64
N GLY A 2 -10.30 -19.19 -16.54
CA GLY A 2 -10.52 -19.95 -15.29
C GLY A 2 -9.75 -19.44 -14.07
N GLY A 3 -8.51 -18.99 -14.21
CA GLY A 3 -7.72 -18.45 -13.09
C GLY A 3 -8.26 -17.14 -12.50
N VAL A 4 -8.90 -16.30 -13.32
CA VAL A 4 -9.49 -15.02 -12.86
C VAL A 4 -10.78 -15.28 -12.10
N ALA A 5 -11.64 -16.17 -12.61
CA ALA A 5 -12.87 -16.55 -11.90
C ALA A 5 -12.58 -17.25 -10.57
N LEU A 6 -11.55 -18.12 -10.55
CA LEU A 6 -11.14 -18.84 -9.34
C LEU A 6 -10.46 -17.90 -8.33
N GLY A 7 -9.60 -16.98 -8.80
CA GLY A 7 -9.02 -15.92 -7.96
C GLY A 7 -10.08 -14.97 -7.39
N LEU A 8 -11.06 -14.57 -8.21
CA LEU A 8 -12.20 -13.77 -7.80
C LEU A 8 -13.04 -14.50 -6.74
N LEU A 9 -13.36 -15.77 -6.98
CA LEU A 9 -14.14 -16.58 -6.04
C LEU A 9 -13.38 -16.71 -4.72
N VAL A 10 -12.08 -17.00 -4.75
CA VAL A 10 -11.24 -17.09 -3.55
C VAL A 10 -11.18 -15.75 -2.81
N ALA A 11 -11.00 -14.63 -3.51
CA ALA A 11 -10.95 -13.31 -2.90
C ALA A 11 -12.29 -12.92 -2.25
N VAL A 12 -13.41 -13.19 -2.92
CA VAL A 12 -14.76 -12.94 -2.39
C VAL A 12 -15.04 -13.83 -1.19
N VAL A 13 -14.73 -15.12 -1.27
CA VAL A 13 -14.89 -16.04 -0.14
C VAL A 13 -14.02 -15.60 1.03
N LEU A 14 -12.77 -15.25 0.78
CA LEU A 14 -11.85 -14.78 1.82
C LEU A 14 -12.34 -13.46 2.45
N ALA A 15 -12.85 -12.52 1.66
CA ALA A 15 -13.43 -11.28 2.15
C ALA A 15 -14.69 -11.53 2.99
N LEU A 16 -15.58 -12.44 2.56
CA LEU A 16 -16.77 -12.82 3.31
C LEU A 16 -16.42 -13.54 4.61
N VAL A 17 -15.40 -14.40 4.61
CA VAL A 17 -14.90 -15.07 5.82
C VAL A 17 -14.31 -14.04 6.78
N ILE A 18 -13.46 -13.13 6.29
CA ILE A 18 -12.87 -12.06 7.11
C ILE A 18 -13.96 -11.16 7.70
N TYR A 19 -14.93 -10.74 6.89
CA TYR A 19 -16.05 -9.92 7.34
C TYR A 19 -16.93 -10.66 8.35
N GLY A 20 -17.23 -11.94 8.09
CA GLY A 20 -17.98 -12.79 9.01
C GLY A 20 -17.29 -12.92 10.37
N VAL A 21 -15.98 -13.19 10.37
CA VAL A 21 -15.17 -13.22 11.60
C VAL A 21 -15.20 -11.85 12.27
N PHE A 22 -14.96 -10.76 11.54
CA PHE A 22 -14.94 -9.41 12.09
C PHE A 22 -16.28 -9.02 12.73
N SER A 23 -17.41 -9.32 12.06
CA SER A 23 -18.75 -9.02 12.56
C SER A 23 -19.16 -9.85 13.77
N ALA A 24 -18.53 -11.01 13.98
CA ALA A 24 -18.75 -11.86 15.14
C ALA A 24 -17.91 -11.45 16.35
N LEU A 25 -16.96 -10.53 16.18
CA LEU A 25 -16.15 -9.97 17.25
C LEU A 25 -16.75 -8.63 17.68
N GLU A 26 -16.88 -8.41 18.99
CA GLU A 26 -17.34 -7.15 19.56
C GLU A 26 -16.35 -6.66 20.62
N GLY A 27 -16.06 -5.35 20.63
CA GLY A 27 -15.15 -4.73 21.60
C GLY A 27 -13.67 -5.07 21.35
N ALA A 28 -12.94 -5.43 22.41
CA ALA A 28 -11.48 -5.59 22.34
C ALA A 28 -10.97 -6.60 21.26
N PRO A 29 -11.57 -7.79 21.07
CA PRO A 29 -11.16 -8.72 20.02
C PRO A 29 -11.27 -8.15 18.60
N GLN A 30 -12.28 -7.30 18.35
CA GLN A 30 -12.49 -6.66 17.05
C GLN A 30 -11.36 -5.68 16.73
N SER A 31 -10.98 -4.85 17.70
CA SER A 31 -9.88 -3.91 17.56
C SER A 31 -8.54 -4.64 17.41
N ILE A 32 -8.29 -5.73 18.15
CA ILE A 32 -7.07 -6.55 18.02
C ILE A 32 -6.97 -7.12 16.60
N PHE A 33 -8.08 -7.62 16.06
CA PHE A 33 -8.12 -8.14 14.69
C PHE A 33 -7.77 -7.04 13.67
N MET A 34 -8.31 -5.84 13.85
CA MET A 34 -8.02 -4.70 12.98
C MET A 34 -6.55 -4.28 13.03
N ILE A 35 -5.95 -4.21 14.22
CA ILE A 35 -4.53 -3.91 14.43
C ILE A 35 -3.64 -4.93 13.72
N ILE A 36 -3.95 -6.22 13.86
CA ILE A 36 -3.19 -7.30 13.21
C ILE A 36 -3.27 -7.15 11.69
N MET A 37 -4.46 -6.91 11.15
CA MET A 37 -4.67 -6.76 9.71
C MET A 37 -3.93 -5.55 9.14
N GLN A 38 -4.03 -4.38 9.79
CA GLN A 38 -3.32 -3.17 9.38
C GLN A 38 -1.79 -3.34 9.46
N SER A 39 -1.30 -3.98 10.52
CA SER A 39 0.12 -4.29 10.71
C SER A 39 0.64 -5.25 9.63
N LEU A 40 -0.13 -6.31 9.35
CA LEU A 40 0.20 -7.28 8.31
C LEU A 40 0.21 -6.61 6.93
N ALA A 41 -0.78 -5.78 6.63
CA ALA A 41 -0.85 -5.00 5.40
C ALA A 41 0.37 -4.10 5.25
N CYS A 42 0.78 -3.38 6.30
CA CYS A 42 2.01 -2.58 6.30
C CYS A 42 3.25 -3.43 5.96
N VAL A 43 3.43 -4.59 6.63
CA VAL A 43 4.56 -5.49 6.37
C VAL A 43 4.57 -5.99 4.92
N LEU A 44 3.41 -6.41 4.41
CA LEU A 44 3.27 -6.88 3.03
C LEU A 44 3.57 -5.77 2.01
N THR A 45 3.10 -4.54 2.25
CA THR A 45 3.42 -3.39 1.40
C THR A 45 4.91 -3.10 1.38
N VAL A 46 5.57 -3.07 2.54
CA VAL A 46 7.02 -2.86 2.64
C VAL A 46 7.79 -4.00 1.95
N GLN A 47 7.36 -5.25 2.14
CA GLN A 47 7.95 -6.41 1.49
C GLN A 47 7.87 -6.31 -0.03
N MET A 48 6.71 -5.89 -0.56
CA MET A 48 6.49 -5.72 -2.00
C MET A 48 7.38 -4.63 -2.57
N VAL A 49 7.47 -3.47 -1.90
CA VAL A 49 8.35 -2.38 -2.32
C VAL A 49 9.82 -2.82 -2.31
N TYR A 50 10.23 -3.55 -1.27
CA TYR A 50 11.58 -4.09 -1.17
C TYR A 50 11.90 -5.07 -2.32
N TRP A 51 10.96 -5.96 -2.64
CA TRP A 51 11.09 -6.89 -3.76
C TRP A 51 11.22 -6.16 -5.09
N MET A 52 10.39 -5.15 -5.33
CA MET A 52 10.47 -4.30 -6.52
C MET A 52 11.81 -3.57 -6.60
N HIS A 53 12.31 -3.01 -5.50
CA HIS A 53 13.59 -2.30 -5.51
C HIS A 53 14.76 -3.22 -5.84
N LYS A 54 14.75 -4.46 -5.32
CA LYS A 54 15.77 -5.48 -5.60
C LYS A 54 15.71 -5.97 -7.05
N ASN A 55 14.52 -6.13 -7.62
CA ASN A 55 14.33 -6.70 -8.96
C ASN A 55 14.28 -5.65 -10.09
N ALA A 56 14.03 -4.37 -9.79
CA ALA A 56 13.92 -3.29 -10.78
C ALA A 56 15.24 -3.03 -11.55
N ARG A 57 16.40 -3.33 -10.95
CA ARG A 57 17.69 -3.26 -11.64
C ARG A 57 17.81 -4.29 -12.77
N ASN A 58 17.19 -5.45 -12.61
CA ASN A 58 17.26 -6.54 -13.58
C ASN A 58 16.16 -6.45 -14.64
N MET A 59 15.12 -5.62 -14.49
CA MET A 59 14.08 -5.47 -15.53
C MET A 59 14.62 -4.88 -16.83
N LYS A 60 15.47 -3.85 -16.78
CA LYS A 60 16.06 -3.26 -18.00
C LYS A 60 16.98 -4.27 -18.70
N SER A 61 17.81 -4.97 -17.92
CA SER A 61 18.68 -6.03 -18.42
C SER A 61 17.91 -7.27 -18.89
N ALA A 62 16.81 -7.64 -18.27
CA ALA A 62 15.98 -8.78 -18.66
C ALA A 62 15.23 -8.47 -19.95
N ILE A 63 14.69 -7.25 -20.10
CA ILE A 63 14.02 -6.82 -21.33
C ILE A 63 15.06 -6.65 -22.46
N GLU A 64 16.21 -6.00 -22.22
CA GLU A 64 17.28 -5.87 -23.23
C GLU A 64 17.94 -7.21 -23.56
N ALA A 65 18.12 -8.10 -22.58
CA ALA A 65 18.63 -9.45 -22.81
C ALA A 65 17.60 -10.36 -23.47
N GLU A 66 16.29 -10.22 -23.23
CA GLU A 66 15.27 -10.97 -23.97
C GLU A 66 15.21 -10.52 -25.44
N MET A 67 15.42 -9.24 -25.73
CA MET A 67 15.53 -8.76 -27.12
C MET A 67 16.80 -9.26 -27.81
N LEU A 68 17.93 -9.38 -27.09
CA LEU A 68 19.21 -9.87 -27.66
C LEU A 68 19.33 -11.41 -27.67
N LYS A 69 18.64 -12.10 -26.75
CA LYS A 69 18.70 -13.55 -26.53
C LYS A 69 17.49 -14.29 -27.10
N SER A 70 16.75 -13.65 -28.00
CA SER A 70 15.66 -14.26 -28.79
C SER A 70 16.17 -15.32 -29.80
N ARG A 71 17.30 -15.98 -29.51
CA ARG A 71 17.87 -17.05 -30.33
C ARG A 71 18.22 -18.34 -29.58
N GLU A 72 18.19 -18.38 -28.24
CA GLU A 72 18.49 -19.63 -27.51
C GLU A 72 17.52 -19.89 -26.35
N ASN A 73 16.90 -21.06 -26.44
CA ASN A 73 15.72 -21.55 -25.73
C ASN A 73 15.85 -21.57 -24.19
N TYR A 74 14.67 -21.62 -23.53
CA TYR A 74 14.37 -21.95 -22.13
C TYR A 74 14.10 -20.82 -21.11
N ALA A 75 14.49 -19.57 -21.34
CA ALA A 75 14.17 -18.46 -20.40
C ALA A 75 12.77 -17.82 -20.62
N TRP A 76 12.22 -17.91 -21.83
CA TRP A 76 10.95 -17.26 -22.22
C TRP A 76 9.73 -17.74 -21.42
N TRP A 77 9.64 -19.04 -21.16
CA TRP A 77 8.49 -19.60 -20.45
C TRP A 77 8.39 -19.13 -19.01
N GLY A 78 9.52 -18.95 -18.32
CA GLY A 78 9.55 -18.43 -16.96
C GLY A 78 9.10 -16.97 -16.88
N ALA A 79 9.61 -16.13 -17.78
CA ALA A 79 9.22 -14.71 -17.85
C ALA A 79 7.74 -14.54 -18.22
N LEU A 80 7.27 -15.28 -19.23
CA LEU A 80 5.87 -15.22 -19.65
C LEU A 80 4.92 -15.68 -18.54
N VAL A 81 5.25 -16.74 -17.81
CA VAL A 81 4.45 -17.19 -16.65
C VAL A 81 4.43 -16.15 -15.55
N VAL A 82 5.58 -15.53 -15.22
CA VAL A 82 5.64 -14.49 -14.18
C VAL A 82 4.82 -13.26 -14.56
N ILE A 83 4.91 -12.80 -15.82
CA ILE A 83 4.11 -11.67 -16.33
C ILE A 83 2.63 -12.02 -16.31
N LEU A 84 2.26 -13.21 -16.77
CA LEU A 84 0.88 -13.66 -16.82
C LEU A 84 0.28 -13.78 -15.42
N VAL A 85 1.03 -14.32 -14.45
CA VAL A 85 0.61 -14.39 -13.04
C VAL A 85 0.48 -13.00 -12.43
N ALA A 86 1.39 -12.07 -12.73
CA ALA A 86 1.32 -10.69 -12.25
C ALA A 86 0.07 -9.97 -12.79
N ILE A 87 -0.20 -10.07 -14.09
CA ILE A 87 -1.39 -9.48 -14.72
C ILE A 87 -2.68 -10.09 -14.15
N VAL A 88 -2.71 -11.40 -13.93
CA VAL A 88 -3.88 -12.08 -13.35
C VAL A 88 -4.13 -11.62 -11.91
N ARG A 89 -3.08 -11.48 -11.10
CA ARG A 89 -3.21 -11.03 -9.70
C ARG A 89 -3.74 -9.60 -9.62
N GLU A 90 -3.02 -8.65 -10.21
CA GLU A 90 -3.38 -7.23 -10.15
C GLU A 90 -4.73 -6.98 -10.84
N GLY A 91 -5.00 -7.67 -11.96
CA GLY A 91 -6.28 -7.62 -12.65
C GLY A 91 -7.44 -8.18 -11.82
N SER A 92 -7.20 -9.24 -11.02
CA SER A 92 -8.24 -9.80 -10.14
C SER A 92 -8.61 -8.85 -9.00
N GLU A 93 -7.64 -8.14 -8.42
CA GLU A 93 -7.88 -7.15 -7.36
C GLU A 93 -8.76 -6.00 -7.86
N ILE A 94 -8.48 -5.48 -9.08
CA ILE A 94 -9.28 -4.41 -9.70
C ILE A 94 -10.72 -4.87 -9.96
N VAL A 95 -10.92 -6.08 -10.47
CA VAL A 95 -12.26 -6.63 -10.78
C VAL A 95 -13.07 -6.83 -9.49
N VAL A 96 -12.45 -7.38 -8.44
CA VAL A 96 -13.09 -7.55 -7.13
C VAL A 96 -13.52 -6.18 -6.59
N PHE A 97 -12.62 -5.21 -6.59
CA PHE A 97 -12.89 -3.85 -6.08
C PHE A 97 -14.06 -3.21 -6.83
N LEU A 98 -14.04 -3.26 -8.17
CA LEU A 98 -15.11 -2.71 -8.99
C LEU A 98 -16.44 -3.44 -8.74
N SER A 99 -16.44 -4.77 -8.62
CA SER A 99 -17.65 -5.55 -8.35
C SER A 99 -18.23 -5.26 -6.96
N ALA A 100 -17.38 -5.11 -5.94
CA ALA A 100 -17.81 -4.78 -4.57
C ALA A 100 -18.44 -3.39 -4.54
N GLN A 101 -17.85 -2.44 -5.26
CA GLN A 101 -18.39 -1.10 -5.34
C GLN A 101 -19.72 -1.06 -6.12
N ILE A 102 -19.85 -1.87 -7.19
CA ILE A 102 -21.10 -2.04 -7.94
C ILE A 102 -22.21 -2.64 -7.07
N MET A 103 -21.89 -3.65 -6.25
CA MET A 103 -22.86 -4.28 -5.34
C MET A 103 -23.29 -3.35 -4.20
N ALA A 104 -22.46 -2.37 -3.84
CA ALA A 104 -22.80 -1.36 -2.83
C ALA A 104 -23.73 -0.24 -3.36
N LEU A 105 -24.09 -0.23 -4.65
CA LEU A 105 -25.03 0.75 -5.18
C LEU A 105 -26.47 0.47 -4.72
N SER A 106 -27.09 1.51 -4.17
CA SER A 106 -28.55 1.59 -3.92
C SER A 106 -29.17 2.67 -4.82
N SER A 107 -30.48 2.59 -5.09
CA SER A 107 -31.18 3.49 -6.01
C SER A 107 -31.05 4.98 -5.69
N ASP A 108 -30.84 5.33 -4.41
CA ASP A 108 -30.62 6.70 -3.94
C ASP A 108 -29.21 7.24 -4.22
N ASN A 109 -28.22 6.37 -4.41
CA ASN A 109 -26.81 6.75 -4.56
C ASN A 109 -26.29 6.66 -6.00
N ILE A 110 -27.11 6.24 -6.96
CA ILE A 110 -26.72 6.09 -8.38
C ILE A 110 -26.21 7.40 -8.97
N GLY A 111 -26.88 8.53 -8.65
CA GLY A 111 -26.50 9.85 -9.15
C GLY A 111 -25.11 10.28 -8.68
N ALA A 112 -24.86 10.19 -7.36
CA ALA A 112 -23.57 10.51 -6.76
C ALA A 112 -22.46 9.57 -7.25
N PHE A 113 -22.73 8.26 -7.32
CA PHE A 113 -21.77 7.27 -7.81
C PHE A 113 -21.36 7.51 -9.27
N SER A 114 -22.31 7.89 -10.13
CA SER A 114 -21.99 8.17 -11.54
C SER A 114 -21.01 9.35 -11.69
N LEU A 115 -21.13 10.36 -10.82
CA LEU A 115 -20.24 11.52 -10.79
C LEU A 115 -18.87 11.14 -10.25
N GLU A 116 -18.80 10.33 -9.19
CA GLU A 116 -17.54 9.79 -8.64
C GLU A 116 -16.79 8.94 -9.66
N VAL A 117 -17.49 8.07 -10.39
CA VAL A 117 -16.91 7.26 -11.47
C VAL A 117 -16.39 8.15 -12.59
N LEU A 118 -17.15 9.16 -13.00
CA LEU A 118 -16.72 10.09 -14.06
C LEU A 118 -15.47 10.86 -13.64
N VAL A 119 -15.44 11.38 -12.41
CA VAL A 119 -14.26 12.06 -11.84
C VAL A 119 -13.08 11.10 -11.76
N GLY A 120 -13.28 9.86 -11.31
CA GLY A 120 -12.24 8.84 -11.25
C GLY A 120 -11.67 8.47 -12.63
N VAL A 121 -12.51 8.36 -13.64
CA VAL A 121 -12.10 8.12 -15.03
C VAL A 121 -11.27 9.30 -15.54
N ILE A 122 -11.74 10.54 -15.36
CA ILE A 122 -11.01 11.74 -15.77
C ILE A 122 -9.66 11.81 -15.05
N ALA A 123 -9.63 11.57 -13.74
CA ALA A 123 -8.40 11.55 -12.94
C ALA A 123 -7.42 10.46 -13.41
N SER A 124 -7.92 9.27 -13.75
CA SER A 124 -7.11 8.18 -14.31
C SER A 124 -6.50 8.56 -15.66
N PHE A 125 -7.28 9.15 -16.56
CA PHE A 125 -6.78 9.67 -17.85
C PHE A 125 -5.72 10.75 -17.66
N VAL A 126 -5.94 11.70 -16.76
CA VAL A 126 -4.97 12.76 -16.44
C VAL A 126 -3.68 12.16 -15.87
N THR A 127 -3.79 11.21 -14.96
CA THR A 127 -2.65 10.53 -14.33
C THR A 127 -1.86 9.70 -15.35
N PHE A 128 -2.56 8.98 -16.24
CA PHE A 128 -1.95 8.20 -17.31
C PHE A 128 -1.25 9.12 -18.35
N TYR A 129 -1.86 10.25 -18.68
CA TYR A 129 -1.27 11.25 -19.55
C TYR A 129 0.00 11.86 -18.93
N LEU A 130 -0.05 12.24 -17.65
CA LEU A 130 1.12 12.67 -16.87
C LEU A 130 2.21 11.60 -16.83
N PHE A 131 1.83 10.33 -16.68
CA PHE A 131 2.75 9.20 -16.71
C PHE A 131 3.45 9.06 -18.06
N ILE A 132 2.73 9.15 -19.18
CA ILE A 132 3.32 9.12 -20.53
C ILE A 132 4.27 10.30 -20.74
N LEU A 133 3.87 11.51 -20.32
CA LEU A 133 4.69 12.72 -20.44
C LEU A 133 5.99 12.60 -19.61
N THR A 134 5.88 12.02 -18.41
CA THR A 134 6.99 11.74 -17.50
C THR A 134 7.90 10.64 -18.04
N GLY A 135 7.35 9.62 -18.72
CA GLY A 135 8.09 8.49 -19.29
C GLY A 135 9.09 8.86 -20.37
N ARG A 136 8.97 10.04 -20.99
CA ARG A 136 9.93 10.57 -21.98
C ARG A 136 11.13 11.30 -21.35
N VAL A 137 11.01 11.76 -20.11
CA VAL A 137 12.00 12.65 -19.44
C VAL A 137 12.62 11.98 -18.21
N VAL A 138 11.94 11.01 -17.59
CA VAL A 138 12.34 10.41 -16.32
C VAL A 138 12.89 9.01 -16.53
N SER A 139 14.14 8.81 -16.09
CA SER A 139 14.77 7.49 -16.06
C SER A 139 13.90 6.50 -15.26
N TRP A 140 13.70 5.28 -15.78
CA TRP A 140 12.96 4.19 -15.10
C TRP A 140 13.32 4.01 -13.62
N LYS A 141 14.58 4.23 -13.23
CA LYS A 141 15.02 4.20 -11.82
C LYS A 141 14.31 5.22 -10.93
N LYS A 142 14.14 6.46 -11.42
CA LYS A 142 13.46 7.53 -10.69
C LYS A 142 11.97 7.24 -10.56
N PHE A 143 11.33 6.69 -11.60
CA PHE A 143 9.93 6.30 -11.53
C PHE A 143 9.68 5.25 -10.45
N PHE A 144 10.41 4.13 -10.46
CA PHE A 144 10.30 3.09 -9.44
C PHE A 144 10.66 3.58 -8.03
N SER A 145 11.60 4.52 -7.93
CA SER A 145 11.94 5.13 -6.63
C SER A 145 10.81 6.01 -6.09
N VAL A 146 10.15 6.79 -6.95
CA VAL A 146 9.03 7.67 -6.55
C VAL A 146 7.81 6.84 -6.18
N THR A 147 7.44 5.84 -6.99
CA THR A 147 6.30 4.97 -6.68
C THR A 147 6.58 4.10 -5.45
N GLY A 148 7.80 3.59 -5.28
CA GLY A 148 8.20 2.88 -4.07
C GLY A 148 8.12 3.77 -2.82
N PHE A 149 8.52 5.04 -2.92
CA PHE A 149 8.39 6.01 -1.84
C PHE A 149 6.93 6.29 -1.46
N LEU A 150 6.05 6.45 -2.47
CA LEU A 150 4.61 6.62 -2.25
C LEU A 150 3.99 5.39 -1.57
N LEU A 151 4.36 4.18 -2.02
CA LEU A 151 3.89 2.92 -1.40
C LEU A 151 4.39 2.75 0.04
N LEU A 152 5.60 3.20 0.35
CA LEU A 152 6.11 3.21 1.73
C LEU A 152 5.32 4.18 2.62
N PHE A 153 4.92 5.33 2.07
CA PHE A 153 4.02 6.26 2.76
C PHE A 153 2.63 5.66 3.03
N LEU A 154 2.09 4.87 2.09
CA LEU A 154 0.88 4.07 2.32
C LEU A 154 1.08 3.01 3.41
N GLY A 155 2.23 2.33 3.44
CA GLY A 155 2.56 1.41 4.53
C GLY A 155 2.63 2.14 5.88
N LEU A 156 3.20 3.33 5.90
CA LEU A 156 3.28 4.17 7.10
C LEU A 156 1.91 4.64 7.58
N SER A 157 0.98 4.98 6.69
CA SER A 157 -0.38 5.37 7.09
C SER A 157 -1.14 4.20 7.72
N LEU A 158 -0.95 2.98 7.22
CA LEU A 158 -1.48 1.76 7.83
C LEU A 158 -0.87 1.49 9.21
N LEU A 159 0.44 1.66 9.35
CA LEU A 159 1.12 1.51 10.65
C LEU A 159 0.62 2.54 11.66
N MET A 160 0.44 3.78 11.24
CA MET A 160 -0.10 4.86 12.07
C MET A 160 -1.50 4.53 12.59
N ARG A 161 -2.38 3.98 11.73
CA ARG A 161 -3.72 3.50 12.15
C ARG A 161 -3.61 2.33 13.15
N ALA A 162 -2.71 1.38 12.90
CA ALA A 162 -2.50 0.27 13.84
C ALA A 162 -2.06 0.77 15.22
N VAL A 163 -1.20 1.79 15.26
CA VAL A 163 -0.76 2.39 16.53
C VAL A 163 -1.89 3.15 17.22
N GLU A 164 -2.74 3.87 16.49
CA GLU A 164 -3.95 4.48 17.07
C GLU A 164 -4.87 3.45 17.69
N ASP A 165 -5.16 2.38 16.95
CA ASP A 165 -6.06 1.33 17.40
C ASP A 165 -5.46 0.60 18.62
N ILE A 166 -4.13 0.45 18.69
CA ILE A 166 -3.42 -0.02 19.89
C ILE A 166 -3.66 0.94 21.05
N VAL A 167 -3.43 2.24 20.88
CA VAL A 167 -3.64 3.22 21.95
C VAL A 167 -5.08 3.22 22.43
N ASN A 168 -6.06 3.19 21.52
CA ASN A 168 -7.48 3.12 21.85
C ASN A 168 -7.80 1.86 22.68
N LEU A 169 -7.25 0.70 22.31
CA LEU A 169 -7.39 -0.51 23.10
C LEU A 169 -6.77 -0.43 24.50
N LEU A 170 -5.61 0.22 24.63
CA LEU A 170 -4.98 0.43 25.94
C LEU A 170 -5.82 1.36 26.82
N VAL A 171 -6.49 2.34 26.21
CA VAL A 171 -7.43 3.25 26.89
C VAL A 171 -8.67 2.49 27.38
N GLU A 172 -9.26 1.65 26.54
CA GLU A 172 -10.42 0.83 26.95
C GLU A 172 -10.08 -0.22 28.02
N SER A 173 -8.83 -0.69 28.07
CA SER A 173 -8.38 -1.73 29.00
C SER A 173 -7.87 -1.19 30.33
N ASP A 174 -8.02 0.12 30.61
CA ASP A 174 -7.41 0.84 31.76
C ASP A 174 -5.86 0.69 31.86
N CYS A 175 -5.22 0.18 30.81
CA CYS A 175 -3.77 -0.04 30.72
C CYS A 175 -3.00 1.23 30.31
N VAL A 176 -3.63 2.41 30.39
CA VAL A 176 -3.04 3.70 30.02
C VAL A 176 -1.80 4.01 30.86
N GLU A 177 -1.73 3.51 32.10
CA GLU A 177 -0.56 3.71 32.97
C GLU A 177 0.75 3.13 32.40
N LEU A 178 0.67 2.17 31.45
CA LEU A 178 1.84 1.64 30.73
C LEU A 178 2.37 2.62 29.68
N LEU A 179 1.56 3.56 29.21
CA LEU A 179 1.96 4.60 28.28
C LEU A 179 2.40 5.84 29.07
N PRO A 180 3.64 6.32 28.88
CA PRO A 180 4.06 7.54 29.53
C PRO A 180 3.15 8.71 29.12
N ALA A 181 2.72 9.55 30.07
CA ALA A 181 1.72 10.61 29.85
C ALA A 181 2.06 11.59 28.70
N TRP A 182 3.35 11.78 28.41
CA TRP A 182 3.83 12.59 27.30
C TRP A 182 3.55 11.97 25.92
N THR A 183 3.25 10.68 25.84
CA THR A 183 2.98 9.96 24.59
C THR A 183 1.63 10.37 23.96
N CYS A 184 0.66 10.77 24.80
CA CYS A 184 -0.69 11.14 24.42
C CYS A 184 -0.90 12.66 24.27
N SER A 185 0.10 13.50 24.53
CA SER A 185 -0.03 14.94 24.35
C SER A 185 -0.03 15.31 22.87
N GLU A 186 -1.02 16.11 22.46
CA GLU A 186 -1.07 16.75 21.14
C GLU A 186 0.14 17.67 20.95
N LEU A 187 0.83 17.54 19.80
CA LEU A 187 2.05 18.30 19.53
C LEU A 187 1.78 19.66 18.88
N TRP A 188 0.85 19.66 17.92
CA TRP A 188 0.40 20.85 17.20
C TRP A 188 -1.02 20.60 16.67
N ASN A 189 -1.73 21.70 16.37
CA ASN A 189 -3.03 21.65 15.71
C ASN A 189 -2.91 22.33 14.34
N SER A 190 -3.06 21.55 13.26
CA SER A 190 -3.05 22.03 11.88
C SER A 190 -4.44 22.03 11.24
N SER A 191 -5.48 21.82 12.05
CA SER A 191 -6.88 21.70 11.58
C SER A 191 -7.39 22.99 10.92
N ASP A 192 -6.85 24.15 11.33
CA ASP A 192 -7.20 25.46 10.75
C ASP A 192 -6.74 25.65 9.30
N ILE A 193 -5.73 24.90 8.85
CA ILE A 193 -5.18 24.99 7.48
C ILE A 193 -5.64 23.80 6.63
N LEU A 194 -5.63 22.60 7.19
CA LEU A 194 -6.05 21.38 6.50
C LEU A 194 -6.66 20.39 7.50
N SER A 195 -7.99 20.37 7.60
CA SER A 195 -8.71 19.44 8.46
C SER A 195 -8.81 18.05 7.83
N THR A 196 -8.64 17.00 8.64
CA THR A 196 -8.79 15.61 8.15
C THR A 196 -10.25 15.23 7.86
N SER A 197 -11.20 16.09 8.23
CA SER A 197 -12.63 15.96 7.94
C SER A 197 -13.00 16.24 6.48
N GLY A 198 -12.19 17.01 5.75
CA GLY A 198 -12.40 17.27 4.33
C GLY A 198 -11.84 16.16 3.43
N PHE A 199 -12.37 16.04 2.21
CA PHE A 199 -11.90 15.05 1.22
C PHE A 199 -10.38 15.08 1.01
N VAL A 200 -9.81 16.28 0.84
CA VAL A 200 -8.37 16.47 0.61
C VAL A 200 -7.54 16.06 1.84
N GLY A 201 -8.00 16.39 3.04
CA GLY A 201 -7.34 16.00 4.29
C GLY A 201 -7.37 14.49 4.52
N ASN A 202 -8.50 13.84 4.20
CA ASN A 202 -8.61 12.38 4.29
C ASN A 202 -7.72 11.64 3.27
N LEU A 203 -7.63 12.16 2.04
CA LEU A 203 -6.68 11.65 1.05
C LEU A 203 -5.23 11.84 1.51
N ALA A 204 -4.88 13.02 2.02
CA ALA A 204 -3.54 13.29 2.55
C ALA A 204 -3.22 12.38 3.74
N GLY A 205 -4.19 12.13 4.62
CA GLY A 205 -4.06 11.19 5.72
C GLY A 205 -3.84 9.76 5.25
N SER A 206 -4.59 9.33 4.24
CA SER A 206 -4.50 7.98 3.70
C SER A 206 -3.21 7.74 2.91
N PHE A 207 -2.79 8.70 2.07
CA PHE A 207 -1.62 8.56 1.21
C PHE A 207 -0.30 8.94 1.88
N PHE A 208 -0.29 9.98 2.71
CA PHE A 208 0.94 10.55 3.29
C PHE A 208 1.01 10.40 4.82
N ALA A 209 0.10 9.66 5.44
CA ALA A 209 -0.01 9.51 6.88
C ALA A 209 -0.16 10.87 7.61
N TYR A 210 -0.78 11.86 6.95
CA TYR A 210 -1.05 13.17 7.53
C TYR A 210 -2.08 13.08 8.66
N ARG A 211 -1.82 13.81 9.75
CA ARG A 211 -2.79 14.08 10.82
C ARG A 211 -2.81 15.55 11.16
N ASP A 212 -4.02 16.07 11.36
CA ASP A 212 -4.31 17.43 11.81
C ASP A 212 -3.95 17.64 13.28
N GLN A 213 -4.01 16.59 14.10
CA GLN A 213 -3.58 16.60 15.50
C GLN A 213 -2.62 15.43 15.79
N PRO A 214 -1.34 15.51 15.39
CA PRO A 214 -0.39 14.46 15.68
C PRO A 214 0.00 14.45 17.17
N THR A 215 0.03 13.26 17.76
CA THR A 215 0.58 13.02 19.09
C THR A 215 2.09 12.78 19.00
N LEU A 216 2.80 12.89 20.13
CA LEU A 216 4.23 12.54 20.21
C LEU A 216 4.49 11.10 19.72
N LEU A 217 3.59 10.16 20.04
CA LEU A 217 3.69 8.78 19.58
C LEU A 217 3.74 8.67 18.06
N ASN A 218 2.88 9.41 17.36
CA ASN A 218 2.84 9.40 15.90
C ASN A 218 4.19 9.86 15.33
N VAL A 219 4.78 10.91 15.89
CA VAL A 219 6.09 11.41 15.44
C VAL A 219 7.19 10.37 15.68
N ILE A 220 7.17 9.70 16.83
CA ILE A 220 8.12 8.62 17.14
C ILE A 220 7.97 7.47 16.13
N VAL A 221 6.75 7.02 15.86
CA VAL A 221 6.45 5.96 14.88
C VAL A 221 6.89 6.36 13.48
N PHE A 222 6.63 7.60 13.08
CA PHE A 222 7.06 8.16 11.80
C PHE A 222 8.59 8.06 11.63
N VAL A 223 9.33 8.53 12.64
CA VAL A 223 10.80 8.51 12.62
C VAL A 223 11.33 7.08 12.65
N LEU A 224 10.79 6.22 13.52
CA LEU A 224 11.19 4.81 13.61
C LEU A 224 10.95 4.04 12.31
N PHE A 225 9.80 4.25 11.66
CA PHE A 225 9.50 3.62 10.38
C PHE A 225 10.55 4.00 9.33
N TRP A 226 10.84 5.30 9.18
CA TRP A 226 11.85 5.76 8.23
C TRP A 226 13.26 5.25 8.55
N LEU A 227 13.63 5.16 9.83
CA LEU A 227 14.89 4.56 10.26
C LEU A 227 14.98 3.07 9.88
N ILE A 228 13.92 2.30 10.12
CA ILE A 228 13.86 0.87 9.77
C ILE A 228 13.96 0.69 8.26
N ILE A 229 13.23 1.48 7.48
CA ILE A 229 13.29 1.44 6.02
C ILE A 229 14.70 1.80 5.53
N ALA A 230 15.30 2.88 6.05
CA ALA A 230 16.66 3.26 5.69
C ALA A 230 17.67 2.15 6.02
N PHE A 231 17.51 1.48 7.17
CA PHE A 231 18.36 0.35 7.55
C PHE A 231 18.21 -0.86 6.60
N ILE A 232 16.97 -1.24 6.27
CA ILE A 232 16.68 -2.34 5.33
C ILE A 232 17.28 -2.06 3.95
N PHE A 233 17.12 -0.84 3.44
CA PHE A 233 17.63 -0.46 2.12
C PHE A 233 19.16 -0.35 2.09
N GLN A 234 19.79 0.18 3.15
CA GLN A 234 21.25 0.20 3.27
C GLN A 234 21.85 -1.22 3.30
N ARG A 235 21.19 -2.15 3.99
CA ARG A 235 21.66 -3.54 4.07
C ARG A 235 21.60 -4.24 2.71
N SER A 236 20.57 -3.98 1.91
CA SER A 236 20.45 -4.47 0.53
C SER A 236 21.62 -4.01 -0.35
N ASN A 237 21.99 -2.72 -0.28
CA ASN A 237 23.06 -2.13 -1.10
C ASN A 237 24.46 -2.66 -0.72
N ARG A 238 24.66 -3.11 0.52
CA ARG A 238 25.93 -3.70 1.00
C ARG A 238 26.18 -5.12 0.47
N TYR A 239 25.14 -5.91 0.23
CA TYR A 239 25.29 -7.28 -0.30
C TYR A 239 25.76 -7.27 -1.76
N GLU A 240 25.36 -6.29 -2.58
CA GLU A 240 25.82 -6.15 -3.96
C GLU A 240 27.29 -5.68 -4.06
N ALA A 241 27.76 -4.87 -3.12
CA ALA A 241 29.14 -4.38 -3.12
C ALA A 241 30.17 -5.47 -2.78
N GLN A 242 29.74 -6.54 -2.10
CA GLN A 242 30.61 -7.65 -1.73
C GLN A 242 30.75 -8.69 -2.84
N THR A 243 29.68 -8.98 -3.60
CA THR A 243 29.74 -9.96 -4.71
C THR A 243 30.59 -9.48 -5.89
N VAL A 244 30.64 -8.17 -6.15
CA VAL A 244 31.50 -7.59 -7.21
C VAL A 244 32.98 -7.59 -6.81
N LYS A 245 33.31 -7.66 -5.51
CA LYS A 245 34.69 -7.67 -5.03
C LYS A 245 35.31 -9.08 -4.95
N THR A 246 34.49 -10.11 -5.12
CA THR A 246 34.87 -11.53 -5.08
C THR A 246 34.78 -12.22 -6.45
N ALA A 247 34.37 -11.50 -7.50
CA ALA A 247 34.37 -11.95 -8.89
C ALA A 247 35.53 -11.28 -9.65
#